data_AF-A0A4W4GRW3-F1
#
_entry.id   AF-A0A4W4GRW3-F1
#
_cell.length_a   1.000
_cell.length_b   1.000
_cell.length_c   1.000
_cell.angle_alpha   90.00
_cell.angle_beta   90.00
_cell.angle_gamma   90.00
#
_symmetry.space_group_name_H-M   'P 1'
#
loop_
_entity.id
_entity.type
_entity.pdbx_description
1 polymer ?
#
loop_
_entity_poly.entity_id
_entity_poly.type
_entity_poly.pdbx_seq_one_letter_code
_entity_poly.pdbx_strand_id
1 'polypeptide(L)'
;MGLKDRPQCYFDVEINREPVGRIVFQLFSDVCPKTSKNFLCLCTGEKGAGKTTGKNLCYKGSTFHRVVKNFMVQGGDFTEGNGRGGECIYGGYFEESVVFCKMKR
;
A
#
# COMPACT_ATOMS: atom_id res chain seq x y z
N MET A 1 -0.22 19.05 -11.42
CA MET A 1 -1.16 17.94 -11.68
C MET A 1 -2.51 18.35 -11.11
N GLY A 2 -3.56 18.33 -11.92
CA GLY A 2 -4.91 18.59 -11.45
C GLY A 2 -5.48 17.37 -10.71
N LEU A 3 -6.62 17.52 -10.03
CA LEU A 3 -7.30 16.41 -9.34
C LEU A 3 -7.56 15.18 -10.24
N LYS A 4 -7.73 15.42 -11.56
CA LYS A 4 -7.99 14.37 -12.56
C LYS A 4 -6.77 13.52 -12.91
N ASP A 5 -5.56 13.95 -12.52
CA ASP A 5 -4.30 13.27 -12.86
C ASP A 5 -3.80 12.35 -11.74
N ARG A 6 -4.57 12.22 -10.64
CA ARG A 6 -4.20 11.39 -9.51
C ARG A 6 -4.21 9.91 -9.91
N PRO A 7 -3.10 9.17 -9.73
CA PRO A 7 -3.03 7.78 -10.10
C PRO A 7 -4.00 6.96 -9.26
N GLN A 8 -4.58 5.94 -9.89
CA GLN A 8 -5.43 4.97 -9.23
C GLN A 8 -4.74 3.61 -9.21
N CYS A 9 -5.01 2.84 -8.17
CA CYS A 9 -4.62 1.45 -8.03
C CYS A 9 -5.73 0.67 -7.33
N TYR A 10 -5.61 -0.64 -7.28
CA TYR A 10 -6.65 -1.48 -6.70
C TYR A 10 -6.10 -2.76 -6.08
N PHE A 11 -6.90 -3.34 -5.20
CA PHE A 11 -6.73 -4.70 -4.69
C PHE A 11 -7.94 -5.54 -5.08
N ASP A 12 -7.68 -6.70 -5.67
CA ASP A 12 -8.65 -7.79 -5.70
C ASP A 12 -8.44 -8.63 -4.45
N VAL A 13 -9.50 -8.78 -3.65
CA VAL A 13 -9.41 -9.39 -2.32
C VAL A 13 -10.14 -10.72 -2.32
N GLU A 14 -9.52 -11.71 -1.68
CA GLU A 14 -10.10 -13.02 -1.41
C GLU A 14 -10.22 -13.24 0.10
N ILE A 15 -11.29 -13.92 0.53
CA ILE A 15 -11.43 -14.45 1.89
C ILE A 15 -11.60 -15.95 1.77
N ASN A 16 -10.74 -16.73 2.44
CA ASN A 16 -10.71 -18.20 2.30
C ASN A 16 -10.60 -18.68 0.84
N ARG A 17 -9.82 -17.95 0.01
CA ARG A 17 -9.64 -18.20 -1.44
C ARG A 17 -10.87 -17.95 -2.31
N GLU A 18 -11.93 -17.37 -1.74
CA GLU A 18 -13.10 -16.93 -2.48
C GLU A 18 -12.99 -15.42 -2.77
N PRO A 19 -13.08 -14.98 -4.04
CA PRO A 19 -13.08 -13.57 -4.39
C PRO A 19 -14.25 -12.82 -3.73
N VAL A 20 -13.97 -11.76 -2.99
CA VAL A 20 -15.00 -10.96 -2.30
C VAL A 20 -15.21 -9.58 -2.89
N GLY A 21 -14.28 -9.12 -3.74
CA GLY A 21 -14.44 -7.91 -4.51
C GLY A 21 -13.16 -7.10 -4.67
N ARG A 22 -13.34 -5.90 -5.23
CA ARG A 22 -12.25 -4.97 -5.55
C ARG A 22 -12.33 -3.72 -4.70
N ILE A 23 -11.20 -3.34 -4.11
CA ILE A 23 -11.00 -2.04 -3.46
C ILE A 23 -10.19 -1.16 -4.41
N VAL A 24 -10.70 0.03 -4.76
CA VAL A 24 -10.01 0.98 -5.63
C VAL A 24 -9.57 2.19 -4.81
N PHE A 25 -8.31 2.58 -4.96
CA PHE A 25 -7.71 3.72 -4.28
C PHE A 25 -7.34 4.79 -5.30
N GLN A 26 -7.69 6.05 -5.02
CA GLN A 26 -7.10 7.20 -5.69
C GLN A 26 -6.00 7.78 -4.78
N LEU A 27 -4.80 7.93 -5.33
CA LEU A 27 -3.64 8.36 -4.56
C LEU A 27 -3.43 9.87 -4.71
N PHE A 28 -3.22 10.54 -3.58
CA PHE A 28 -2.99 11.99 -3.52
C PHE A 28 -1.53 12.32 -3.88
N SER A 29 -1.09 11.99 -5.09
CA SER A 29 0.30 12.17 -5.54
C SER A 29 0.77 13.62 -5.60
N ASP A 30 -0.17 14.56 -5.70
CA ASP A 30 0.05 16.00 -5.61
C ASP A 30 0.30 16.48 -4.18
N VAL A 31 -0.17 15.73 -3.17
CA VAL A 31 -0.02 16.07 -1.74
C VAL A 31 1.11 15.27 -1.09
N CYS A 32 1.13 13.95 -1.33
CA CYS A 32 2.10 13.00 -0.77
C CYS A 32 2.77 12.23 -1.92
N PRO A 33 3.68 12.85 -2.68
CA PRO A 33 4.24 12.26 -3.90
C PRO A 33 5.07 11.00 -3.64
N LYS A 34 5.94 10.99 -2.62
CA LYS A 34 6.77 9.81 -2.30
C LYS A 34 5.91 8.66 -1.79
N THR A 35 4.99 8.93 -0.88
CA THR A 35 4.08 7.93 -0.31
C THR A 35 3.17 7.32 -1.39
N SER A 36 2.59 8.15 -2.26
CA SER A 36 1.76 7.69 -3.37
C SER A 36 2.56 6.84 -4.35
N LYS A 37 3.78 7.26 -4.70
CA LYS A 37 4.66 6.49 -5.58
C LYS A 37 5.05 5.15 -4.95
N ASN A 38 5.40 5.13 -3.67
CA ASN A 38 5.69 3.90 -2.93
C ASN A 38 4.50 2.93 -2.98
N PHE A 39 3.31 3.39 -2.61
CA PHE A 39 2.11 2.55 -2.60
C PHE A 39 1.77 2.01 -3.99
N LEU A 40 1.82 2.85 -5.02
CA LEU A 40 1.55 2.46 -6.39
C LEU A 40 2.54 1.40 -6.88
N CYS A 41 3.84 1.60 -6.66
CA CYS A 41 4.87 0.65 -7.08
C CYS A 41 4.77 -0.69 -6.33
N LEU A 42 4.37 -0.68 -5.05
CA LEU A 42 4.09 -1.91 -4.30
C LEU A 42 2.83 -2.63 -4.80
N CYS A 43 1.86 -1.92 -5.37
CA CYS A 43 0.73 -2.55 -6.05
C CYS A 43 1.14 -3.24 -7.36
N THR A 44 2.04 -2.62 -8.14
CA THR A 44 2.48 -3.16 -9.44
C THR A 44 3.59 -4.20 -9.32
N GLY A 45 4.41 -4.15 -8.27
CA GLY A 45 5.58 -5.01 -8.11
C GLY A 45 6.75 -4.63 -9.03
N GLU A 46 6.71 -3.47 -9.69
CA GLU A 46 7.67 -3.08 -10.74
C GLU A 46 9.11 -2.86 -10.23
N LYS A 47 9.31 -2.76 -8.91
CA LYS A 47 10.60 -2.44 -8.29
C LYS A 47 11.46 -3.67 -7.98
N GLY A 48 10.96 -4.88 -8.23
CA GLY A 48 11.71 -6.11 -8.01
C GLY A 48 11.97 -6.37 -6.53
N ALA A 49 13.18 -6.80 -6.19
CA ALA A 49 13.54 -7.16 -4.82
C ALA A 49 13.88 -5.95 -3.94
N GLY A 50 13.48 -6.01 -2.67
CA GLY A 50 13.81 -5.04 -1.64
C GLY A 50 15.28 -5.09 -1.28
N LYS A 51 15.86 -3.94 -0.95
CA LYS A 51 17.29 -3.81 -0.65
C LYS A 51 17.64 -4.44 0.70
N THR A 52 16.74 -4.34 1.67
CA THR A 52 17.01 -4.80 3.06
C THR A 52 16.47 -6.20 3.30
N THR A 53 15.32 -6.53 2.73
CA THR A 53 14.62 -7.81 2.98
C THR A 53 14.93 -8.86 1.93
N GLY A 54 15.39 -8.45 0.73
CA GLY A 54 15.57 -9.33 -0.42
C GLY A 54 14.27 -9.93 -0.98
N LYS A 55 13.11 -9.57 -0.42
CA LYS A 55 11.78 -10.02 -0.85
C LYS A 55 11.26 -9.14 -1.97
N ASN A 56 10.37 -9.66 -2.81
CA ASN A 56 9.73 -8.85 -3.85
C ASN A 56 8.91 -7.72 -3.20
N LEU A 57 9.13 -6.50 -3.67
CA LEU A 57 8.41 -5.29 -3.27
C LEU A 57 7.02 -5.28 -3.93
N CYS A 58 6.14 -6.14 -3.46
CA CYS A 58 4.82 -6.33 -4.04
C CYS A 58 3.78 -6.73 -2.98
N TYR A 59 2.59 -6.12 -3.03
CA TYR A 59 1.48 -6.49 -2.16
C TYR A 59 0.77 -7.77 -2.59
N LYS A 60 0.91 -8.20 -3.84
CA LYS A 60 0.23 -9.41 -4.34
C LYS A 60 0.64 -10.62 -3.51
N GLY A 61 -0.35 -11.30 -2.91
CA GLY A 61 -0.15 -12.45 -2.03
C GLY A 61 0.10 -12.10 -0.56
N SER A 62 0.25 -10.83 -0.20
CA SER A 62 0.24 -10.39 1.20
C SER A 62 -1.18 -10.41 1.78
N THR A 63 -1.29 -10.40 3.11
CA THR A 63 -2.57 -10.52 3.82
C THR A 63 -2.93 -9.26 4.60
N PHE A 64 -4.22 -9.11 4.92
CA PHE A 64 -4.67 -8.19 5.97
C PHE A 64 -4.52 -8.89 7.33
N HIS A 65 -3.35 -8.76 7.95
CA HIS A 65 -3.00 -9.48 9.18
C HIS A 65 -3.70 -8.93 10.44
N ARG A 66 -4.27 -7.72 10.38
CA ARG A 66 -4.98 -7.12 11.51
C ARG A 66 -6.29 -6.47 11.10
N VAL A 67 -7.39 -6.93 11.69
CA VAL A 67 -8.75 -6.43 11.45
C VAL A 67 -9.38 -6.04 12.78
N VAL A 68 -9.79 -4.77 12.90
CA VAL A 68 -10.44 -4.24 14.11
C VAL A 68 -11.82 -3.73 13.74
N LYS A 69 -12.85 -4.41 14.26
CA LYS A 69 -14.25 -4.06 14.01
C LYS A 69 -14.51 -2.60 14.40
N ASN A 70 -15.24 -1.88 13.54
CA ASN A 70 -15.58 -0.46 13.70
C ASN A 70 -14.38 0.50 13.71
N PHE A 71 -13.22 0.06 13.22
CA PHE A 71 -12.05 0.92 13.15
C PHE A 71 -11.34 0.82 11.81
N MET A 72 -10.62 -0.28 11.54
CA MET A 72 -9.79 -0.39 10.34
C MET A 72 -9.38 -1.84 10.01
N VAL A 73 -8.85 -2.00 8.80
CA VAL A 73 -8.08 -3.16 8.35
C VAL A 73 -6.65 -2.73 8.02
N GLN A 74 -5.67 -3.54 8.42
CA GLN A 74 -4.26 -3.29 8.22
C GLN A 74 -3.60 -4.48 7.53
N GLY A 75 -2.78 -4.18 6.54
CA GLY A 75 -2.03 -5.14 5.73
C GLY A 75 -0.72 -4.50 5.24
N GLY A 76 -0.18 -5.02 4.14
CA GLY A 76 1.03 -4.47 3.50
C GLY A 76 2.35 -5.01 4.04
N ASP A 77 2.32 -5.87 5.06
CA ASP A 77 3.48 -6.66 5.47
C ASP A 77 3.59 -7.89 4.56
N PHE A 78 4.40 -7.76 3.50
CA PHE A 78 4.66 -8.81 2.53
C PHE A 78 5.89 -9.66 2.87
N THR A 79 6.56 -9.41 3.99
CA THR A 79 7.78 -10.14 4.37
C THR A 79 7.55 -11.11 5.52
N GLU A 80 6.85 -10.69 6.57
CA GLU A 80 6.55 -11.51 7.75
C GLU A 80 5.06 -11.80 7.92
N GLY A 81 4.20 -10.96 7.35
CA GLY A 81 2.74 -11.11 7.42
C GLY A 81 2.14 -10.96 8.82
N ASN A 82 2.86 -10.31 9.75
CA ASN A 82 2.46 -10.19 11.16
C ASN A 82 2.45 -8.74 11.67
N GLY A 83 2.85 -7.78 10.84
CA GLY A 83 2.87 -6.34 11.12
C GLY A 83 4.21 -5.79 11.59
N ARG A 84 5.26 -6.64 11.72
CA ARG A 84 6.63 -6.21 12.05
C ARG A 84 7.50 -5.98 10.81
N GLY A 85 7.11 -6.55 9.68
CA GLY A 85 7.87 -6.53 8.45
C GLY A 85 7.45 -5.44 7.46
N GLY A 86 7.78 -5.69 6.20
CA GLY A 86 7.60 -4.76 5.09
C GLY A 86 8.85 -3.94 4.78
N GLU A 87 8.89 -3.41 3.57
CA GLU A 87 9.96 -2.52 3.10
C GLU A 87 9.38 -1.52 2.09
N CYS A 88 9.88 -0.29 2.08
CA CYS A 88 9.53 0.67 1.03
C CYS A 88 10.40 0.51 -0.22
N ILE A 89 9.93 1.06 -1.34
CA ILE A 89 10.67 0.99 -2.62
C ILE A 89 12.01 1.74 -2.63
N TYR A 90 12.27 2.56 -1.60
CA TYR A 90 13.49 3.35 -1.49
C TYR A 90 14.60 2.60 -0.73
N GLY A 91 14.25 1.52 -0.04
CA GLY A 91 15.11 0.77 0.86
C GLY A 91 14.79 1.07 2.32
N GLY A 92 14.43 0.06 3.11
CA GLY A 92 14.03 0.21 4.50
C GLY A 92 12.78 1.09 4.67
N TYR A 93 12.90 2.17 5.45
CA TYR A 93 11.84 3.13 5.76
C TYR A 93 12.14 4.50 5.14
N PHE A 94 11.12 5.34 5.01
CA PHE A 94 11.29 6.71 4.55
C PHE A 94 10.40 7.68 5.32
N GLU A 95 10.83 8.94 5.39
CA GLU A 95 10.05 10.04 5.93
C GLU A 95 9.42 10.88 4.81
N GLU A 96 8.25 11.44 5.09
CA GLU A 96 7.55 12.41 4.24
C GLU A 96 7.16 13.61 5.11
N SER A 97 7.40 14.82 4.60
CA SER A 97 7.20 16.08 5.34
C SER A 97 5.77 16.62 5.29
N VAL A 98 4.87 16.03 4.50
CA VAL A 98 3.49 16.51 4.33
C VAL A 98 2.53 15.56 5.04
N VAL A 99 1.82 16.07 6.04
CA VAL A 99 0.82 15.31 6.80
C VAL A 99 -0.41 16.21 6.98
N PHE A 100 -1.55 15.78 6.44
CA PHE A 100 -2.92 15.97 6.93
C PHE A 100 -3.90 15.89 5.74
N CYS A 101 -4.29 14.66 5.38
CA CYS A 101 -5.45 14.43 4.53
C CYS A 101 -6.62 14.05 5.43
N LYS A 102 -7.46 15.03 5.79
CA LYS A 102 -8.70 14.77 6.54
C LYS A 102 -9.85 14.69 5.54
N MET A 103 -10.56 13.56 5.53
CA MET A 103 -11.83 13.48 4.81
C MET A 103 -12.77 14.56 5.36
N LYS A 104 -13.13 15.52 4.51
CA LYS A 104 -14.25 16.43 4.77
C LYS A 104 -15.51 15.71 4.27
N ARG A 105 -16.52 15.62 5.15
CA ARG A 105 -17.88 15.23 4.73
C ARG A 105 -18.45 16.30 3.82
#